data_AF-A0A6A5CE95-F1
#
_entry.id   AF-A0A6A5CE95-F1
#
_cell.length_a   1.000
_cell.length_b   1.000
_cell.length_c   1.000
_cell.angle_alpha   90.00
_cell.angle_beta   90.00
_cell.angle_gamma   90.00
#
_symmetry.space_group_name_H-M   'P 1'
#
loop_
_entity.id
_entity.type
_entity.pdbx_description
1 polymer ?
#
loop_
_entity_poly.entity_id
_entity_poly.type
_entity_poly.pdbx_seq_one_letter_code
_entity_poly.pdbx_strand_id
1 'polypeptide(L)'
;MGNTSSESLSQAPCQDLVPSQMSGISYREALIDHFQNLMQRLEYSNMDLLAFLKLVHQTRDLYSTMYESYDQKNVKAIKSSHNMENDEFGVFGKVIHGMRDTSSQLKSSCTDLATLSNDIKSLSHEFHAYLKRARKEEKKLSDEVSTLKKNYEKALKKEQTQKSAKQELENMLTMNEKPLSNQEKDKIERKLKDLEPTLDKLESENRLLLLKFQEKEEVYKSGLGNILSHLEYIDRKRYSTLKELTRRFLEIIKTIGSCLSENAIQVSTSIQHLEDEKVFANFVTSCRNEVFIPAAAVKTSSEQSTTDNDQMRNLDVEDSKVHETQE
;
A
#
# COMPACT_ATOMS: atom_id res chain seq x y z
N MET A 1 3.10 -9.14 18.70
CA MET A 1 3.39 -10.10 17.61
C MET A 1 2.48 -11.29 17.80
N GLY A 2 1.51 -11.49 16.90
CA GLY A 2 0.61 -12.65 16.96
C GLY A 2 1.18 -13.81 16.17
N ASN A 3 1.12 -15.02 16.74
CA ASN A 3 1.58 -16.24 16.10
C ASN A 3 0.59 -16.61 14.99
N THR A 4 0.91 -16.34 13.71
CA THR A 4 0.02 -16.70 12.59
C THR A 4 0.07 -18.21 12.38
N SER A 5 -0.82 -18.93 13.08
CA SER A 5 -1.09 -20.34 12.82
C SER A 5 -1.39 -20.55 11.33
N SER A 6 -0.92 -21.67 10.79
CA SER A 6 -1.11 -22.02 9.38
C SER A 6 -2.51 -22.59 9.10
N GLU A 7 -3.54 -22.05 9.77
CA GLU A 7 -4.91 -22.54 9.64
C GLU A 7 -5.53 -22.08 8.31
N SER A 8 -6.28 -23.01 7.70
CA SER A 8 -6.93 -22.78 6.41
C SER A 8 -8.18 -21.93 6.63
N LEU A 9 -8.36 -20.88 5.83
CA LEU A 9 -9.51 -19.97 5.93
C LEU A 9 -10.86 -20.69 5.78
N SER A 10 -10.86 -21.83 5.07
CA SER A 10 -12.05 -22.68 4.89
C SER A 10 -12.43 -23.52 6.11
N GLN A 11 -11.55 -23.75 7.08
CA GLN A 11 -11.79 -24.72 8.16
C GLN A 11 -12.75 -24.22 9.24
N ALA A 12 -12.64 -22.95 9.62
CA ALA A 12 -13.44 -22.34 10.67
C ALA A 12 -13.71 -20.86 10.37
N PRO A 13 -14.84 -20.30 10.83
CA PRO A 13 -15.10 -18.87 10.70
C PRO A 13 -14.07 -18.06 11.51
N CYS A 14 -13.83 -16.83 11.07
CA CYS A 14 -12.88 -15.93 11.72
C CYS A 14 -13.34 -15.57 13.15
N GLN A 15 -12.60 -16.01 14.17
CA GLN A 15 -12.92 -15.76 15.58
C GLN A 15 -12.65 -14.31 16.00
N ASP A 16 -11.73 -13.62 15.30
CA ASP A 16 -11.40 -12.21 15.53
C ASP A 16 -12.48 -11.23 15.02
N LEU A 17 -13.53 -11.75 14.37
CA LEU A 17 -14.68 -10.98 13.88
C LEU A 17 -15.64 -10.64 15.04
N VAL A 18 -15.27 -9.67 15.87
CA VAL A 18 -15.98 -9.35 17.11
C VAL A 18 -17.43 -8.87 16.84
N PRO A 19 -18.46 -9.42 17.49
CA PRO A 19 -19.87 -9.04 17.27
C PRO A 19 -20.19 -7.56 17.47
N SER A 20 -19.45 -6.84 18.32
CA SER A 20 -19.62 -5.39 18.52
C SER A 20 -19.23 -4.54 17.31
N GLN A 21 -18.54 -5.12 16.31
CA GLN A 21 -18.28 -4.49 15.01
C GLN A 21 -19.33 -4.88 13.95
N MET A 22 -20.20 -5.85 14.23
CA MET A 22 -21.18 -6.40 13.28
C MET A 22 -22.51 -5.61 13.25
N SER A 23 -22.44 -4.28 13.27
CA SER A 23 -23.57 -3.41 12.93
C SER A 23 -23.80 -3.37 11.40
N GLY A 24 -24.07 -4.52 10.80
CA GLY A 24 -24.31 -4.65 9.35
C GLY A 24 -24.43 -6.08 8.87
N ILE A 25 -24.79 -6.22 7.59
CA ILE A 25 -24.96 -7.49 6.88
C ILE A 25 -23.59 -8.18 6.71
N SER A 26 -23.46 -9.46 7.08
CA SER A 26 -22.20 -10.21 6.94
C SER A 26 -21.92 -10.64 5.51
N TYR A 27 -20.63 -10.68 5.13
CA TYR A 27 -20.18 -11.21 3.84
C TYR A 27 -20.57 -12.68 3.65
N ARG A 28 -20.56 -13.47 4.74
CA ARG A 28 -20.91 -14.90 4.71
C ARG A 28 -22.33 -15.13 4.21
N GLU A 29 -23.26 -14.25 4.59
CA GLU A 29 -24.68 -14.40 4.29
C GLU A 29 -25.06 -13.74 2.96
N ALA A 30 -24.49 -12.58 2.64
CA ALA A 30 -24.89 -11.79 1.48
C ALA A 30 -24.04 -11.97 0.22
N LEU A 31 -22.82 -12.51 0.32
CA LEU A 31 -21.85 -12.53 -0.79
C LEU A 31 -21.41 -13.93 -1.22
N ILE A 32 -22.10 -14.99 -0.76
CA ILE A 32 -21.75 -16.38 -1.10
C ILE A 32 -21.78 -16.63 -2.61
N ASP A 33 -22.80 -16.13 -3.31
CA ASP A 33 -22.93 -16.23 -4.78
C ASP A 33 -22.15 -15.12 -5.54
N HIS A 34 -21.39 -14.29 -4.82
CA HIS A 34 -20.73 -13.09 -5.33
C HIS A 34 -19.22 -13.04 -5.04
N PHE A 35 -18.63 -14.17 -4.65
CA PHE A 35 -17.21 -14.26 -4.27
C PHE A 35 -16.25 -13.62 -5.29
N GLN A 36 -16.40 -13.87 -6.60
CA GLN A 36 -15.50 -13.30 -7.61
C GLN A 36 -15.61 -11.76 -7.70
N ASN A 37 -16.83 -11.22 -7.57
CA ASN A 37 -17.07 -9.77 -7.55
C ASN A 37 -16.50 -9.12 -6.28
N LEU A 38 -16.64 -9.79 -5.13
CA LEU A 38 -16.01 -9.36 -3.88
C LEU A 38 -14.48 -9.34 -4.02
N MET A 39 -13.88 -10.42 -4.52
CA MET A 39 -12.43 -10.52 -4.72
C MET A 39 -11.89 -9.39 -5.60
N GLN A 40 -12.57 -9.04 -6.69
CA GLN A 40 -12.19 -7.92 -7.55
C GLN A 40 -12.29 -6.56 -6.82
N ARG A 41 -13.34 -6.33 -6.02
CA ARG A 41 -13.48 -5.10 -5.21
C ARG A 41 -12.43 -4.98 -4.12
N LEU A 42 -12.05 -6.10 -3.49
CA LEU A 42 -10.97 -6.11 -2.52
C LEU A 42 -9.61 -5.84 -3.19
N GLU A 43 -9.37 -6.29 -4.43
CA GLU A 43 -8.16 -5.91 -5.16
C GLU A 43 -8.07 -4.41 -5.45
N TYR A 44 -9.16 -3.77 -5.89
CA TYR A 44 -9.19 -2.31 -6.02
C TYR A 44 -8.92 -1.62 -4.67
N SER A 45 -9.50 -2.15 -3.58
CA SER A 45 -9.27 -1.66 -2.21
C SER A 45 -7.80 -1.80 -1.76
N ASN A 46 -7.03 -2.74 -2.33
CA ASN A 46 -5.58 -2.82 -2.13
C ASN A 46 -4.82 -1.82 -3.01
N MET A 47 -5.29 -1.51 -4.22
CA MET A 47 -4.70 -0.46 -5.06
C MET A 47 -4.82 0.92 -4.40
N ASP A 48 -5.93 1.19 -3.68
CA ASP A 48 -6.09 2.41 -2.89
C ASP A 48 -5.01 2.54 -1.80
N LEU A 49 -4.63 1.44 -1.13
CA LEU A 49 -3.52 1.44 -0.16
C LEU A 49 -2.18 1.76 -0.83
N LEU A 50 -1.93 1.24 -2.04
CA LEU A 50 -0.70 1.53 -2.79
C LEU A 50 -0.67 2.96 -3.32
N ALA A 51 -1.82 3.51 -3.71
CA ALA A 51 -1.95 4.91 -4.10
C ALA A 51 -1.68 5.85 -2.90
N PHE A 52 -2.22 5.52 -1.72
CA PHE A 52 -1.93 6.27 -0.50
C PHE A 52 -0.45 6.15 -0.09
N LEU A 53 0.16 4.96 -0.17
CA LEU A 53 1.60 4.78 0.05
C LEU A 53 2.44 5.65 -0.90
N LYS A 54 2.07 5.73 -2.18
CA LYS A 54 2.73 6.58 -3.16
C LYS A 54 2.64 8.06 -2.78
N LEU A 55 1.47 8.52 -2.35
CA LEU A 55 1.28 9.88 -1.85
C LEU A 55 2.19 10.18 -0.65
N VAL A 56 2.26 9.27 0.34
CA VAL A 56 3.13 9.42 1.52
C VAL A 56 4.61 9.52 1.12
N HIS A 57 5.09 8.66 0.21
CA HIS A 57 6.46 8.78 -0.32
C HIS A 57 6.69 10.13 -1.02
N GLN A 58 5.78 10.56 -1.92
CA GLN A 58 5.90 11.84 -2.63
C GLN A 58 5.92 13.04 -1.69
N THR A 59 5.09 13.04 -0.64
CA THR A 59 5.09 14.08 0.41
C THR A 59 6.40 14.08 1.19
N ARG A 60 6.94 12.91 1.54
CA ARG A 60 8.23 12.79 2.25
C ARG A 60 9.38 13.31 1.39
N ASP A 61 9.41 12.97 0.10
CA ASP A 61 10.50 13.36 -0.79
C ASP A 61 10.47 14.88 -1.09
N LEU A 62 9.27 15.48 -1.16
CA LEU A 62 9.09 16.93 -1.15
C LEU A 62 9.65 17.57 0.13
N TYR A 63 9.27 17.08 1.31
CA TYR A 63 9.79 17.58 2.58
C TYR A 63 11.29 17.38 2.73
N SER A 64 11.87 16.31 2.15
CA SER A 64 13.32 16.11 2.10
C SER A 64 14.01 17.23 1.33
N THR A 65 13.53 17.49 0.12
CA THR A 65 14.01 18.58 -0.74
C THR A 65 13.92 19.94 -0.04
N MET A 66 12.84 20.20 0.70
CA MET A 66 12.66 21.45 1.46
C MET A 66 13.65 21.60 2.62
N TYR A 67 13.83 20.57 3.47
CA TYR A 67 14.76 20.69 4.61
C TYR A 67 16.21 20.77 4.15
N GLU A 68 16.59 20.04 3.09
CA GLU A 68 17.94 20.10 2.52
C GLU A 68 18.25 21.50 1.96
N SER A 69 17.27 22.15 1.32
CA SER A 69 17.38 23.54 0.86
C SER A 69 17.56 24.53 2.04
N TYR A 70 16.74 24.40 3.09
CA TYR A 70 16.78 25.30 4.23
C TYR A 70 18.05 25.13 5.09
N ASP A 71 18.41 23.92 5.52
CA ASP A 71 19.61 23.69 6.35
C ASP A 71 20.92 23.84 5.57
N GLN A 72 21.04 23.19 4.41
CA GLN A 72 22.36 23.03 3.77
C GLN A 72 22.71 24.16 2.81
N LYS A 73 21.76 24.62 2.00
CA LYS A 73 22.03 25.64 0.97
C LYS A 73 21.92 27.06 1.49
N ASN A 74 20.88 27.36 2.27
CA ASN A 74 20.62 28.74 2.69
C ASN A 74 21.28 29.08 4.03
N VAL A 75 20.96 28.35 5.12
CA VAL A 75 21.44 28.73 6.46
C VAL A 75 22.96 28.60 6.63
N LYS A 76 23.60 27.59 6.03
CA LYS A 76 25.08 27.44 6.09
C LYS A 76 25.81 28.49 5.25
N ALA A 77 25.34 28.76 4.02
CA ALA A 77 25.98 29.75 3.15
C ALA A 77 25.97 31.15 3.78
N ILE A 78 24.82 31.57 4.35
CA ILE A 78 24.67 32.87 5.01
C ILE A 78 25.60 33.00 6.24
N LYS A 79 25.76 31.92 7.03
CA LYS A 79 26.71 31.92 8.15
C LYS A 79 28.16 32.11 7.68
N SER A 80 28.57 31.41 6.61
CA SER A 80 29.93 31.50 6.08
C SER A 80 30.27 32.81 5.38
N SER A 81 29.28 33.57 4.88
CA SER A 81 29.53 34.80 4.11
C SER A 81 29.71 36.06 4.94
N HIS A 82 29.35 36.04 6.24
CA HIS A 82 29.13 37.26 7.02
C HIS A 82 29.67 37.20 8.48
N ASN A 83 30.45 36.17 8.87
CA ASN A 83 30.93 35.98 10.25
C ASN A 83 29.80 36.11 11.31
N MET A 84 28.61 35.60 11.00
CA MET A 84 27.40 35.79 11.83
C MET A 84 27.36 34.80 12.99
N GLU A 85 28.19 35.04 14.00
CA GLU A 85 28.16 34.29 15.27
C GLU A 85 27.14 34.86 16.27
N ASN A 86 26.78 36.14 16.18
CA ASN A 86 25.81 36.79 17.06
C ASN A 86 24.40 36.88 16.45
N ASP A 87 23.37 36.55 17.24
CA ASP A 87 21.93 36.67 16.88
C ASP A 87 21.41 38.14 16.79
N GLU A 88 22.31 39.13 16.72
CA GLU A 88 21.98 40.58 16.83
C GLU A 88 21.47 41.23 15.53
N PHE A 89 21.45 40.52 14.40
CA PHE A 89 21.08 41.06 13.08
C PHE A 89 19.56 41.22 12.85
N GLY A 90 18.81 41.57 13.90
CA GLY A 90 17.38 41.94 13.84
C GLY A 90 16.49 40.95 13.07
N VAL A 91 15.73 41.48 12.10
CA VAL A 91 14.78 40.69 11.30
C VAL A 91 15.45 39.57 10.50
N PHE A 92 16.63 39.81 9.94
CA PHE A 92 17.29 38.80 9.10
C PHE A 92 17.71 37.57 9.93
N GLY A 93 18.17 37.78 11.17
CA GLY A 93 18.41 36.70 12.13
C GLY A 93 17.15 35.88 12.41
N LYS A 94 15.98 36.53 12.54
CA LYS A 94 14.69 35.86 12.74
C LYS A 94 14.24 35.03 11.54
N VAL A 95 14.50 35.50 10.31
CA VAL A 95 14.27 34.70 9.09
C VAL A 95 15.15 33.45 9.08
N ILE A 96 16.45 33.58 9.36
CA ILE A 96 17.38 32.44 9.43
C ILE A 96 16.96 31.43 10.50
N HIS A 97 16.50 31.91 11.67
CA HIS A 97 16.01 31.07 12.77
C HIS A 97 14.76 30.28 12.34
N GLY A 98 13.74 30.96 11.82
CA GLY A 98 12.51 30.30 11.33
C GLY A 98 12.78 29.30 10.20
N MET A 99 13.75 29.55 9.31
CA MET A 99 14.18 28.58 8.30
C MET A 99 14.82 27.33 8.93
N ARG A 100 15.63 27.48 9.98
CA ARG A 100 16.24 26.36 10.73
C ARG A 100 15.17 25.54 11.45
N ASP A 101 14.23 26.19 12.13
CA ASP A 101 13.17 25.51 12.87
C ASP A 101 12.23 24.76 11.92
N THR A 102 11.86 25.39 10.82
CA THR A 102 11.11 24.73 9.74
C THR A 102 11.87 23.52 9.20
N SER A 103 13.18 23.65 8.97
CA SER A 103 14.02 22.52 8.52
C SER A 103 14.06 21.37 9.53
N SER A 104 14.16 21.68 10.82
CA SER A 104 14.12 20.68 11.90
C SER A 104 12.78 19.94 11.90
N GLN A 105 11.66 20.68 11.81
CA GLN A 105 10.31 20.11 11.78
C GLN A 105 10.06 19.27 10.52
N LEU A 106 10.51 19.72 9.35
CA LEU A 106 10.45 18.95 8.11
C LEU A 106 11.24 17.63 8.23
N LYS A 107 12.45 17.66 8.80
CA LYS A 107 13.29 16.47 9.02
C LYS A 107 12.63 15.46 9.97
N SER A 108 12.03 15.91 11.06
CA SER A 108 11.23 15.05 11.96
C SER A 108 10.07 14.41 11.19
N SER A 109 9.32 15.23 10.46
CA SER A 109 8.16 14.80 9.66
C SER A 109 8.52 13.78 8.59
N CYS A 110 9.72 13.85 7.99
CA CYS A 110 10.22 12.83 7.08
C CYS A 110 10.40 11.45 7.76
N THR A 111 10.74 11.42 9.05
CA THR A 111 10.88 10.20 9.86
C THR A 111 9.50 9.62 10.20
N ASP A 112 8.54 10.49 10.52
CA ASP A 112 7.15 10.09 10.77
C ASP A 112 6.48 9.53 9.51
N LEU A 113 6.70 10.14 8.34
CA LEU A 113 6.22 9.65 7.04
C LEU A 113 6.91 8.34 6.62
N ALA A 114 8.18 8.13 6.97
CA ALA A 114 8.86 6.85 6.75
C ALA A 114 8.26 5.72 7.61
N THR A 115 7.94 6.02 8.87
CA THR A 115 7.23 5.09 9.77
C THR A 115 5.83 4.76 9.24
N LEU A 116 5.06 5.79 8.87
CA LEU A 116 3.74 5.65 8.26
C LEU A 116 3.78 4.80 6.97
N SER A 117 4.81 4.99 6.14
CA SER A 117 5.01 4.19 4.92
C SER A 117 5.21 2.71 5.22
N ASN A 118 5.88 2.36 6.32
CA ASN A 118 6.09 0.98 6.73
C ASN A 118 4.79 0.35 7.26
N ASP A 119 3.99 1.11 8.02
CA ASP A 119 2.67 0.67 8.50
C ASP A 119 1.71 0.38 7.33
N ILE A 120 1.65 1.28 6.33
CA ILE A 120 0.83 1.08 5.11
C ILE A 120 1.31 -0.15 4.32
N LYS A 121 2.63 -0.34 4.16
CA LYS A 121 3.20 -1.53 3.50
C LYS A 121 2.84 -2.82 4.23
N SER A 122 2.92 -2.82 5.56
CA SER A 122 2.55 -3.97 6.40
C SER A 122 1.08 -4.35 6.20
N LEU A 123 0.18 -3.35 6.26
CA LEU A 123 -1.26 -3.56 6.04
C LEU A 123 -1.56 -4.09 4.63
N SER A 124 -0.97 -3.50 3.58
CA SER A 124 -1.18 -3.96 2.20
C SER A 124 -0.64 -5.38 1.97
N HIS A 125 0.50 -5.72 2.57
CA HIS A 125 1.05 -7.08 2.48
C HIS A 125 0.17 -8.11 3.19
N GLU A 126 -0.30 -7.82 4.40
CA GLU A 126 -1.22 -8.68 5.15
C GLU A 126 -2.53 -8.88 4.36
N PHE A 127 -3.16 -7.78 3.94
CA PHE A 127 -4.41 -7.79 3.18
C PHE A 127 -4.28 -8.60 1.88
N HIS A 128 -3.23 -8.35 1.09
CA HIS A 128 -2.97 -9.12 -0.14
C HIS A 128 -2.71 -10.62 0.11
N ALA A 129 -2.05 -10.98 1.22
CA ALA A 129 -1.82 -12.37 1.59
C ALA A 129 -3.14 -13.12 1.87
N TYR A 130 -4.10 -12.47 2.55
CA TYR A 130 -5.46 -13.00 2.72
C TYR A 130 -6.17 -13.20 1.38
N LEU A 131 -6.15 -12.21 0.48
CA LEU A 131 -6.77 -12.32 -0.85
C LEU A 131 -6.21 -13.49 -1.67
N LYS A 132 -4.88 -13.67 -1.64
CA LYS A 132 -4.18 -14.76 -2.33
C LYS A 132 -4.52 -16.13 -1.72
N ARG A 133 -4.63 -16.23 -0.40
CA ARG A 133 -5.02 -17.48 0.30
C ARG A 133 -6.49 -17.83 0.00
N ALA A 134 -7.40 -16.87 0.11
CA ALA A 134 -8.84 -17.03 -0.18
C ALA A 134 -9.09 -17.60 -1.58
N ARG A 135 -8.46 -17.04 -2.63
CA ARG A 135 -8.56 -17.57 -4.00
C ARG A 135 -8.04 -19.00 -4.14
N LYS A 136 -6.91 -19.32 -3.49
CA LYS A 136 -6.33 -20.67 -3.56
C LYS A 136 -7.24 -21.70 -2.91
N GLU A 137 -7.86 -21.35 -1.78
CA GLU A 137 -8.75 -22.25 -1.04
C GLU A 137 -10.12 -22.38 -1.71
N GLU A 138 -10.75 -21.29 -2.16
CA GLU A 138 -12.02 -21.35 -2.91
C GLU A 138 -11.86 -22.17 -4.18
N LYS A 139 -10.81 -21.90 -4.98
CA LYS A 139 -10.54 -22.70 -6.19
C LYS A 139 -10.41 -24.19 -5.88
N LYS A 140 -9.70 -24.56 -4.80
CA LYS A 140 -9.56 -25.98 -4.41
C LYS A 140 -10.94 -26.61 -4.11
N LEU A 141 -11.78 -25.93 -3.34
CA LEU A 141 -13.13 -26.41 -3.03
C LEU A 141 -13.99 -26.52 -4.30
N SER A 142 -13.90 -25.52 -5.19
CA SER A 142 -14.60 -25.44 -6.46
C SER A 142 -14.18 -26.56 -7.43
N ASP A 143 -12.88 -26.86 -7.52
CA ASP A 143 -12.33 -27.95 -8.32
C ASP A 143 -12.80 -29.34 -7.81
N GLU A 144 -12.91 -29.53 -6.49
CA GLU A 144 -13.47 -30.76 -5.88
C GLU A 144 -14.95 -30.97 -6.28
N VAL A 145 -15.80 -29.93 -6.14
CA VAL A 145 -17.22 -29.98 -6.52
C VAL A 145 -17.40 -30.15 -8.04
N SER A 146 -16.65 -29.41 -8.85
CA SER A 146 -16.67 -29.47 -10.32
C SER A 146 -16.32 -30.87 -10.83
N THR A 147 -15.37 -31.55 -10.18
CA THR A 147 -14.97 -32.92 -10.52
C THR A 147 -16.09 -33.92 -10.22
N LEU A 148 -16.73 -33.83 -9.05
CA LEU A 148 -17.86 -34.70 -8.69
C LEU A 148 -19.08 -34.45 -9.58
N LYS A 149 -19.41 -33.18 -9.87
CA LYS A 149 -20.47 -32.81 -10.80
C LYS A 149 -20.29 -33.46 -12.17
N LYS A 150 -19.09 -33.34 -12.76
CA LYS A 150 -18.76 -33.96 -14.06
C LYS A 150 -18.84 -35.50 -14.02
N ASN A 151 -18.50 -36.12 -12.89
CA ASN A 151 -18.61 -37.57 -12.74
C ASN A 151 -20.07 -38.02 -12.64
N TYR A 152 -20.89 -37.30 -11.87
CA TYR A 152 -22.34 -37.51 -11.79
C TYR A 152 -23.02 -37.30 -13.14
N GLU A 153 -22.76 -36.19 -13.85
CA GLU A 153 -23.31 -35.91 -15.18
C GLU A 153 -22.96 -36.99 -16.22
N LYS A 154 -21.72 -37.51 -16.20
CA LYS A 154 -21.31 -38.62 -17.08
C LYS A 154 -22.06 -39.92 -16.78
N ALA A 155 -22.23 -40.23 -15.50
CA ALA A 155 -22.87 -41.48 -15.07
C ALA A 155 -24.41 -41.41 -15.27
N LEU A 156 -25.02 -40.24 -15.05
CA LEU A 156 -26.41 -39.94 -15.43
C LEU A 156 -26.62 -40.08 -16.94
N LYS A 157 -25.72 -39.54 -17.78
CA LYS A 157 -25.79 -39.70 -19.24
C LYS A 157 -25.70 -41.18 -19.67
N LYS A 158 -24.86 -41.98 -18.98
CA LYS A 158 -24.71 -43.41 -19.23
C LYS A 158 -25.97 -44.19 -18.88
N GLU A 159 -26.60 -43.90 -17.74
CA GLU A 159 -27.92 -44.45 -17.36
C GLU A 159 -28.98 -44.08 -18.39
N GLN A 160 -29.07 -42.80 -18.78
CA GLN A 160 -30.06 -42.33 -19.75
C GLN A 160 -29.93 -43.06 -21.10
N THR A 161 -28.70 -43.31 -21.58
CA THR A 161 -28.48 -44.10 -22.81
C THR A 161 -28.98 -45.55 -22.66
N GLN A 162 -28.80 -46.19 -21.50
CA GLN A 162 -29.32 -47.54 -21.26
C GLN A 162 -30.84 -47.55 -21.10
N LYS A 163 -31.45 -46.52 -20.48
CA LYS A 163 -32.91 -46.35 -20.41
C LYS A 163 -33.53 -46.20 -21.80
N SER A 164 -32.93 -45.37 -22.67
CA SER A 164 -33.35 -45.27 -24.07
C SER A 164 -33.21 -46.60 -24.82
N ALA A 165 -32.11 -47.34 -24.62
CA ALA A 165 -31.94 -48.66 -25.23
C ALA A 165 -32.96 -49.71 -24.73
N LYS A 166 -33.32 -49.68 -23.43
CA LYS A 166 -34.41 -50.52 -22.89
C LYS A 166 -35.74 -50.18 -23.56
N GLN A 167 -36.09 -48.90 -23.60
CA GLN A 167 -37.33 -48.41 -24.20
C GLN A 167 -37.43 -48.76 -25.70
N GLU A 168 -36.32 -48.66 -26.46
CA GLU A 168 -36.29 -49.06 -27.87
C GLU A 168 -36.57 -50.55 -28.05
N LEU A 169 -35.98 -51.42 -27.21
CA LEU A 169 -36.22 -52.86 -27.24
C LEU A 169 -37.65 -53.24 -26.82
N GLU A 170 -38.23 -52.56 -25.83
CA GLU A 170 -39.64 -52.71 -25.42
C GLU A 170 -40.62 -52.26 -26.52
N ASN A 171 -40.31 -51.14 -27.18
CA ASN A 171 -41.08 -50.66 -28.33
C ASN A 171 -41.02 -51.66 -29.51
N MET A 172 -39.87 -52.29 -29.75
CA MET A 172 -39.75 -53.35 -30.76
C MET A 172 -40.61 -54.59 -30.46
N LEU A 173 -40.89 -54.92 -29.19
CA LEU A 173 -41.78 -56.03 -28.83
C LEU A 173 -43.28 -55.67 -28.95
N THR A 174 -43.64 -54.40 -28.76
CA THR A 174 -45.03 -53.95 -28.56
C THR A 174 -45.64 -53.19 -29.73
N MET A 175 -44.84 -52.45 -30.51
CA MET A 175 -45.29 -51.50 -31.55
C MET A 175 -44.85 -51.91 -32.97
N ASN A 176 -44.44 -53.15 -33.19
CA ASN A 176 -43.86 -53.59 -34.46
C ASN A 176 -44.94 -53.86 -35.53
N GLU A 177 -44.88 -53.13 -36.66
CA GLU A 177 -45.83 -53.28 -37.77
C GLU A 177 -45.73 -54.64 -38.49
N LYS A 178 -44.60 -55.34 -38.33
CA LYS A 178 -44.42 -56.73 -38.79
C LYS A 178 -44.35 -57.69 -37.60
N PRO A 179 -44.99 -58.87 -37.69
CA PRO A 179 -44.88 -59.89 -36.64
C PRO A 179 -43.44 -60.43 -36.58
N LEU A 180 -42.75 -60.11 -35.48
CA LEU A 180 -41.46 -60.71 -35.13
C LEU A 180 -41.57 -62.24 -35.03
N SER A 181 -40.57 -62.94 -35.54
CA SER A 181 -40.44 -64.39 -35.32
C SER A 181 -40.15 -64.69 -33.84
N ASN A 182 -40.51 -65.89 -33.39
CA ASN A 182 -40.24 -66.32 -32.00
C ASN A 182 -38.74 -66.21 -31.66
N GLN A 183 -37.85 -66.53 -32.62
CA GLN A 183 -36.40 -66.47 -32.41
C GLN A 183 -35.88 -65.03 -32.25
N GLU A 184 -36.55 -64.03 -32.84
CA GLU A 184 -36.25 -62.61 -32.64
C GLU A 184 -36.79 -62.11 -31.30
N LYS A 185 -38.00 -62.53 -30.90
CA LYS A 185 -38.57 -62.24 -29.58
C LYS A 185 -37.68 -62.77 -28.46
N ASP A 186 -37.32 -64.05 -28.50
CA ASP A 186 -36.40 -64.70 -27.54
C ASP A 186 -35.04 -63.98 -27.43
N LYS A 187 -34.60 -63.30 -28.50
CA LYS A 187 -33.33 -62.56 -28.56
C LYS A 187 -33.47 -61.15 -27.97
N ILE A 188 -34.61 -60.49 -28.15
CA ILE A 188 -34.92 -59.20 -27.53
C ILE A 188 -35.19 -59.38 -26.03
N GLU A 189 -35.98 -60.38 -25.64
CA GLU A 189 -36.27 -60.70 -24.23
C GLU A 189 -35.00 -61.06 -23.44
N ARG A 190 -34.08 -61.83 -24.03
CA ARG A 190 -32.75 -62.06 -23.43
C ARG A 190 -31.96 -60.77 -23.24
N LYS A 191 -31.90 -59.89 -24.25
CA LYS A 191 -31.23 -58.60 -24.13
C LYS A 191 -31.84 -57.70 -23.05
N LEU A 192 -33.17 -57.67 -22.93
CA LEU A 192 -33.86 -56.92 -21.87
C LEU A 192 -33.50 -57.44 -20.48
N LYS A 193 -33.52 -58.76 -20.31
CA LYS A 193 -33.13 -59.45 -19.06
C LYS A 193 -31.65 -59.22 -18.68
N ASP A 194 -30.76 -59.07 -19.65
CA ASP A 194 -29.35 -58.70 -19.43
C ASP A 194 -29.18 -57.20 -19.15
N LEU A 195 -30.08 -56.34 -19.68
CA LEU A 195 -30.05 -54.89 -19.48
C LEU A 195 -30.51 -54.48 -18.07
N GLU A 196 -31.52 -55.15 -17.51
CA GLU A 196 -32.07 -54.84 -16.18
C GLU A 196 -31.03 -54.79 -15.05
N PRO A 197 -30.23 -55.84 -14.78
CA PRO A 197 -29.20 -55.78 -13.73
C PRO A 197 -28.10 -54.75 -14.04
N THR A 198 -27.92 -54.38 -15.32
CA THR A 198 -27.02 -53.28 -15.71
C THR A 198 -27.62 -51.93 -15.36
N LEU A 199 -28.93 -51.75 -15.55
CA LEU A 199 -29.68 -50.54 -15.24
C LEU A 199 -29.74 -50.31 -13.73
N ASP A 200 -30.14 -51.31 -12.95
CA ASP A 200 -30.22 -51.28 -11.48
C ASP A 200 -28.88 -50.88 -10.86
N LYS A 201 -27.78 -51.41 -11.41
CA LYS A 201 -26.42 -51.05 -11.01
C LYS A 201 -26.09 -49.58 -11.31
N LEU A 202 -26.46 -49.07 -12.49
CA LEU A 202 -26.21 -47.66 -12.86
C LEU A 202 -27.05 -46.70 -12.02
N GLU A 203 -28.32 -47.01 -11.73
CA GLU A 203 -29.16 -46.21 -10.84
C GLU A 203 -28.58 -46.14 -9.42
N SER A 204 -28.08 -47.27 -8.90
CA SER A 204 -27.41 -47.34 -7.60
C SER A 204 -26.10 -46.53 -7.58
N GLU A 205 -25.26 -46.66 -8.62
CA GLU A 205 -24.03 -45.86 -8.80
C GLU A 205 -24.35 -44.35 -8.87
N ASN A 206 -25.40 -43.96 -9.62
CA ASN A 206 -25.82 -42.56 -9.76
C ASN A 206 -26.39 -41.98 -8.48
N ARG A 207 -27.19 -42.73 -7.72
CA ARG A 207 -27.68 -42.33 -6.41
C ARG A 207 -26.52 -42.09 -5.42
N LEU A 208 -25.51 -42.96 -5.44
CA LEU A 208 -24.30 -42.79 -4.62
C LEU A 208 -23.48 -41.54 -5.03
N LEU A 209 -23.36 -41.29 -6.34
CA LEU A 209 -22.67 -40.11 -6.87
C LEU A 209 -23.41 -38.81 -6.54
N LEU A 210 -24.75 -38.80 -6.61
CA LEU A 210 -25.59 -37.66 -6.24
C LEU A 210 -25.41 -37.29 -4.76
N LEU A 211 -25.46 -38.29 -3.86
CA LEU A 211 -25.25 -38.07 -2.42
C LEU A 211 -23.86 -37.49 -2.14
N LYS A 212 -22.80 -38.04 -2.76
CA LYS A 212 -21.42 -37.51 -2.63
C LYS A 212 -21.27 -36.11 -3.20
N PHE A 213 -21.97 -35.80 -4.29
CA PHE A 213 -21.98 -34.46 -4.87
C PHE A 213 -22.65 -33.45 -3.91
N GLN A 214 -23.83 -33.78 -3.38
CA GLN A 214 -24.56 -32.94 -2.42
C GLN A 214 -23.75 -32.72 -1.13
N GLU A 215 -23.17 -33.78 -0.56
CA GLU A 215 -22.28 -33.68 0.61
C GLU A 215 -21.12 -32.70 0.36
N LYS A 216 -20.48 -32.77 -0.81
CA LYS A 216 -19.39 -31.87 -1.17
C LYS A 216 -19.83 -30.46 -1.55
N GLU A 217 -21.04 -30.28 -2.04
CA GLU A 217 -21.65 -28.96 -2.24
C GLU A 217 -21.85 -28.23 -0.91
N GLU A 218 -22.33 -28.92 0.13
CA GLU A 218 -22.46 -28.36 1.47
C GLU A 218 -21.11 -28.07 2.13
N VAL A 219 -20.10 -28.94 1.93
CA VAL A 219 -18.71 -28.65 2.34
C VAL A 219 -18.16 -27.41 1.62
N TYR A 220 -18.46 -27.22 0.34
CA TYR A 220 -18.09 -26.01 -0.41
C TYR A 220 -18.76 -24.76 0.16
N LYS A 221 -20.10 -24.77 0.37
CA LYS A 221 -20.85 -23.64 0.93
C LYS A 221 -20.34 -23.25 2.31
N SER A 222 -20.10 -24.25 3.18
CA SER A 222 -19.55 -24.03 4.52
C SER A 222 -18.14 -23.45 4.47
N GLY A 223 -17.25 -24.05 3.67
CA GLY A 223 -15.86 -23.59 3.51
C GLY A 223 -15.76 -22.20 2.88
N LEU A 224 -16.61 -21.89 1.90
CA LEU A 224 -16.70 -20.55 1.30
C LEU A 224 -17.24 -19.52 2.31
N GLY A 225 -18.26 -19.88 3.10
CA GLY A 225 -18.76 -19.04 4.18
C GLY A 225 -17.70 -18.72 5.24
N ASN A 226 -16.84 -19.68 5.55
CA ASN A 226 -15.68 -19.45 6.42
C ASN A 226 -14.66 -18.49 5.76
N ILE A 227 -14.26 -18.73 4.51
CA ILE A 227 -13.38 -17.82 3.74
C ILE A 227 -13.94 -16.39 3.72
N LEU A 228 -15.24 -16.22 3.49
CA LEU A 228 -15.91 -14.91 3.47
C LEU A 228 -15.83 -14.19 4.82
N SER A 229 -15.92 -14.90 5.95
CA SER A 229 -15.75 -14.29 7.28
C SER A 229 -14.33 -13.76 7.54
N HIS A 230 -13.30 -14.45 7.02
CA HIS A 230 -11.91 -13.98 7.08
C HIS A 230 -11.65 -12.79 6.15
N LEU A 231 -12.31 -12.77 4.97
CA LEU A 231 -12.30 -11.61 4.07
C LEU A 231 -13.00 -10.40 4.68
N GLU A 232 -14.11 -10.61 5.41
CA GLU A 232 -14.81 -9.55 6.13
C GLU A 232 -13.94 -8.96 7.25
N TYR A 233 -13.29 -9.82 8.04
CA TYR A 233 -12.36 -9.41 9.10
C TYR A 233 -11.22 -8.54 8.54
N ILE A 234 -10.52 -9.01 7.51
CA ILE A 234 -9.34 -8.31 6.99
C ILE A 234 -9.73 -7.00 6.28
N ASP A 235 -10.93 -6.89 5.69
CA ASP A 235 -11.43 -5.64 5.10
C ASP A 235 -11.88 -4.62 6.17
N ARG A 236 -12.57 -5.07 7.23
CA ARG A 236 -12.87 -4.22 8.41
C ARG A 236 -11.60 -3.71 9.09
N LYS A 237 -10.60 -4.58 9.26
CA LYS A 237 -9.27 -4.23 9.77
C LYS A 237 -8.55 -3.25 8.84
N ARG A 238 -8.60 -3.46 7.52
CA ARG A 238 -8.08 -2.51 6.51
C ARG A 238 -8.73 -1.14 6.67
N TYR A 239 -10.06 -1.08 6.71
CA TYR A 239 -10.78 0.20 6.76
C TYR A 239 -10.48 0.99 8.05
N SER A 240 -10.51 0.32 9.20
CA SER A 240 -10.20 0.95 10.49
C SER A 240 -8.73 1.40 10.59
N THR A 241 -7.79 0.58 10.12
CA THR A 241 -6.36 0.93 10.09
C THR A 241 -6.07 2.06 9.11
N LEU A 242 -6.67 2.04 7.90
CA LEU A 242 -6.51 3.10 6.91
C LEU A 242 -7.00 4.45 7.43
N LYS A 243 -8.17 4.49 8.11
CA LYS A 243 -8.68 5.70 8.76
C LYS A 243 -7.67 6.32 9.73
N GLU A 244 -7.02 5.48 10.54
CA GLU A 244 -6.00 5.90 11.50
C GLU A 244 -4.71 6.37 10.82
N LEU A 245 -4.25 5.67 9.78
CA LEU A 245 -3.08 6.06 8.99
C LEU A 245 -3.30 7.39 8.25
N THR A 246 -4.51 7.61 7.70
CA THR A 246 -4.89 8.91 7.11
C THR A 246 -4.96 10.03 8.15
N ARG A 247 -5.46 9.76 9.37
CA ARG A 247 -5.43 10.74 10.48
C ARG A 247 -3.99 11.17 10.80
N ARG A 248 -3.08 10.21 11.01
CA ARG A 248 -1.65 10.46 11.26
C ARG A 248 -0.99 11.25 10.14
N PHE A 249 -1.29 10.93 8.88
CA PHE A 249 -0.79 11.68 7.71
C PHE A 249 -1.20 13.15 7.74
N LEU A 250 -2.49 13.43 8.01
CA LEU A 250 -3.00 14.79 8.07
C LEU A 250 -2.44 15.57 9.28
N GLU A 251 -2.15 14.89 10.39
CA GLU A 251 -1.50 15.50 11.56
C GLU A 251 -0.04 15.91 11.28
N ILE A 252 0.71 15.12 10.52
CA ILE A 252 2.06 15.49 10.06
C ILE A 252 2.00 16.75 9.16
N ILE A 253 1.09 16.76 8.17
CA ILE A 253 0.89 17.91 7.27
C ILE A 253 0.50 19.16 8.08
N LYS A 254 -0.45 19.02 9.01
CA LYS A 254 -0.92 20.12 9.87
C LYS A 254 0.23 20.70 10.70
N THR A 255 1.10 19.85 11.25
CA THR A 255 2.23 20.29 12.09
C THR A 255 3.22 21.16 11.30
N ILE A 256 3.53 20.80 10.05
CA ILE A 256 4.35 21.64 9.17
C ILE A 256 3.62 22.94 8.79
N GLY A 257 2.32 22.87 8.50
CA GLY A 257 1.51 24.06 8.19
C GLY A 257 1.48 25.07 9.34
N SER A 258 1.32 24.59 10.58
CA SER A 258 1.43 25.41 11.80
C SER A 258 2.82 26.03 11.93
N CYS A 259 3.90 25.25 11.82
CA CYS A 259 5.27 25.74 11.93
C CYS A 259 5.58 26.85 10.90
N LEU A 260 5.19 26.66 9.64
CA LEU A 260 5.32 27.67 8.58
C LEU A 260 4.53 28.95 8.89
N SER A 261 3.30 28.82 9.37
CA SER A 261 2.45 29.96 9.74
C SER A 261 3.00 30.73 10.94
N GLU A 262 3.48 30.04 11.97
CA GLU A 262 4.08 30.64 13.16
C GLU A 262 5.35 31.40 12.81
N ASN A 263 6.23 30.82 11.99
CA ASN A 263 7.45 31.47 11.51
C ASN A 263 7.14 32.72 10.66
N ALA A 264 6.12 32.67 9.79
CA ALA A 264 5.68 33.84 9.03
C ALA A 264 5.17 34.97 9.94
N ILE A 265 4.40 34.64 10.98
CA ILE A 265 3.93 35.61 11.99
C ILE A 265 5.11 36.22 12.75
N GLN A 266 6.05 35.40 13.24
CA GLN A 266 7.23 35.90 13.99
C GLN A 266 8.09 36.85 13.14
N VAL A 267 8.33 36.53 11.87
CA VAL A 267 9.06 37.41 10.94
C VAL A 267 8.29 38.70 10.69
N SER A 268 6.98 38.62 10.43
CA SER A 268 6.13 39.80 10.22
C SER A 268 6.10 40.73 11.44
N THR A 269 5.94 40.17 12.64
CA THR A 269 6.04 40.92 13.91
C THR A 269 7.41 41.56 14.05
N SER A 270 8.50 40.85 13.73
CA SER A 270 9.85 41.40 13.80
C SER A 270 10.06 42.58 12.85
N ILE A 271 9.48 42.53 11.64
CA ILE A 271 9.49 43.65 10.67
C ILE A 271 8.72 44.86 11.23
N GLN A 272 7.54 44.64 11.83
CA GLN A 272 6.73 45.73 12.41
C GLN A 272 7.40 46.44 13.60
N HIS A 273 8.37 45.79 14.25
CA HIS A 273 9.13 46.35 15.38
C HIS A 273 10.56 46.78 14.99
N LEU A 274 10.85 46.94 13.69
CA LEU A 274 12.08 47.60 13.24
C LEU A 274 12.05 49.08 13.61
N GLU A 275 13.02 49.50 14.42
CA GLU A 275 13.27 50.91 14.74
C GLU A 275 14.44 51.40 13.87
N ASP A 276 14.17 51.77 12.61
CA ASP A 276 15.18 52.08 11.59
C ASP A 276 16.23 53.10 12.08
N GLU A 277 15.79 54.19 12.71
CA GLU A 277 16.66 55.23 13.30
C GLU A 277 17.60 54.68 14.38
N LYS A 278 17.17 53.68 15.15
CA LYS A 278 17.99 53.05 16.20
C LYS A 278 19.02 52.10 15.60
N VAL A 279 18.65 51.36 14.54
CA VAL A 279 19.60 50.53 13.79
C VAL A 279 20.68 51.42 13.14
N PHE A 280 20.28 52.55 12.55
CA PHE A 280 21.21 53.52 11.98
C PHE A 280 22.10 54.18 13.04
N ALA A 281 21.54 54.61 14.17
CA ALA A 281 22.31 55.19 15.29
C ALA A 281 23.34 54.19 15.88
N ASN A 282 22.97 52.92 15.98
CA ASN A 282 23.89 51.85 16.42
C ASN A 282 25.06 51.70 15.43
N PHE A 283 24.79 51.69 14.12
CA PHE A 283 25.83 51.61 13.08
C PHE A 283 26.79 52.82 13.12
N VAL A 284 26.26 54.04 13.25
CA VAL A 284 27.09 55.26 13.40
C VAL A 284 27.95 55.18 14.67
N THR A 285 27.44 54.55 15.73
CA THR A 285 28.15 54.36 17.00
C THR A 285 29.26 53.31 16.88
N SER A 286 29.03 52.17 16.21
CA SER A 286 30.08 51.16 15.99
C SER A 286 31.23 51.71 15.15
N CYS A 287 30.94 52.40 14.04
CA CYS A 287 31.99 53.00 13.21
C CYS A 287 32.79 54.09 13.93
N ARG A 288 32.19 54.81 14.90
CA ARG A 288 32.92 55.76 15.76
C ARG A 288 33.88 55.08 16.73
N ASN A 289 33.53 53.90 17.23
CA ASN A 289 34.31 53.19 18.23
C ASN A 289 35.49 52.40 17.62
N GLU A 290 35.44 52.08 16.33
CA GLU A 290 36.55 51.40 15.63
C GLU A 290 37.71 52.35 15.24
N VAL A 291 37.53 53.67 15.30
CA VAL A 291 38.54 54.66 14.91
C VAL A 291 39.11 55.41 16.12
N PHE A 292 39.94 54.74 16.91
CA PHE A 292 40.97 55.43 17.71
C PHE A 292 42.18 54.54 18.08
N ILE A 293 42.99 54.17 17.08
CA ILE A 293 44.40 53.82 17.34
C ILE A 293 45.21 55.12 17.23
N PRO A 294 45.77 55.67 18.34
CA PRO A 294 46.59 56.87 18.25
C PRO A 294 47.87 56.58 17.44
N ALA A 295 48.21 57.45 16.50
CA ALA A 295 49.38 57.32 15.63
C ALA A 295 50.76 57.36 16.37
N ALA A 296 50.76 57.44 17.70
CA ALA A 296 51.95 57.42 18.54
C ALA A 296 52.57 56.01 18.72
N ALA A 297 51.85 54.94 18.39
CA ALA A 297 52.31 53.56 18.64
C ALA A 297 53.23 52.95 17.55
N VAL A 298 53.48 53.65 16.43
CA VAL A 298 54.23 53.12 15.27
C VAL A 298 55.68 53.67 15.22
N LYS A 299 56.31 53.90 16.38
CA LYS A 299 57.72 54.33 16.48
C LYS A 299 58.46 53.74 17.70
N THR A 300 58.71 52.44 17.71
CA THR A 300 59.92 51.82 18.33
C THR A 300 60.00 50.32 18.00
N SER A 301 60.52 49.97 16.83
CA SER A 301 61.03 48.61 16.52
C SER A 301 61.76 48.55 15.18
N SER A 302 62.70 49.47 14.97
CA SER A 302 63.68 49.41 13.88
C SER A 302 65.08 49.28 14.45
N GLU A 303 65.56 48.06 14.67
CA GLU A 303 66.98 47.69 14.55
C GLU A 303 67.16 46.16 14.66
N GLN A 304 68.10 45.63 13.86
CA GLN A 304 68.46 44.20 13.68
C GLN A 304 67.40 43.35 12.92
N SER A 305 67.71 42.66 11.81
CA SER A 305 69.01 42.48 11.10
C SER A 305 68.86 42.25 9.58
N THR A 306 69.80 42.78 8.81
CA THR A 306 70.24 42.28 7.48
C THR A 306 70.73 40.82 7.57
N THR A 307 70.73 39.91 6.59
CA THR A 307 70.40 39.89 5.13
C THR A 307 69.36 38.76 4.88
N ASP A 308 68.98 38.25 3.70
CA ASP A 308 69.29 38.42 2.25
C ASP A 308 67.92 38.41 1.49
N ASN A 309 67.70 39.10 0.36
CA ASN A 309 68.26 39.06 -1.01
C ASN A 309 67.64 37.99 -1.95
N ASP A 310 67.23 38.44 -3.13
CA ASP A 310 66.72 37.71 -4.31
C ASP A 310 65.49 36.77 -4.20
N GLN A 311 64.32 37.26 -4.67
CA GLN A 311 63.90 37.03 -6.06
C GLN A 311 62.67 37.87 -6.47
N MET A 312 62.80 38.65 -7.55
CA MET A 312 61.68 39.23 -8.30
C MET A 312 61.20 38.29 -9.42
N ARG A 313 59.97 38.52 -9.91
CA ARG A 313 59.21 37.92 -11.04
C ARG A 313 58.07 37.00 -10.55
N ASN A 314 56.82 37.11 -11.03
CA ASN A 314 56.22 37.97 -12.06
C ASN A 314 54.80 38.38 -11.64
N LEU A 315 54.36 39.56 -12.09
CA LEU A 315 52.94 39.85 -12.36
C LEU A 315 52.63 39.51 -13.82
N ASP A 316 51.36 39.65 -14.21
CA ASP A 316 50.78 39.41 -15.55
C ASP A 316 50.46 37.94 -15.86
N VAL A 317 49.34 37.58 -16.52
CA VAL A 317 48.15 38.32 -17.00
C VAL A 317 47.07 37.28 -17.34
N GLU A 318 45.77 37.65 -17.30
CA GLU A 318 44.58 37.06 -18.00
C GLU A 318 44.40 35.51 -18.06
N ASP A 319 43.19 34.94 -18.02
CA ASP A 319 42.19 35.18 -19.05
C ASP A 319 40.77 34.69 -18.66
N SER A 320 39.78 35.25 -19.36
CA SER A 320 38.36 34.96 -19.19
C SER A 320 37.94 33.70 -19.94
N LYS A 321 37.03 32.90 -19.35
CA LYS A 321 36.10 32.07 -20.14
C LYS A 321 34.66 32.16 -19.66
N VAL A 322 33.91 32.96 -20.41
CA VAL A 322 32.46 32.84 -20.56
C VAL A 322 32.16 31.47 -21.18
N HIS A 323 31.13 30.79 -20.69
CA HIS A 323 30.48 29.72 -21.45
C HIS A 323 29.02 30.06 -21.68
N GLU A 324 28.70 30.29 -22.95
CA GLU A 324 27.33 30.41 -23.45
C GLU A 324 26.61 29.06 -23.46
N THR A 325 25.29 29.13 -23.37
CA THR A 325 24.35 28.00 -23.45
C THR A 325 23.78 27.87 -24.87
N GLN A 326 23.77 26.64 -25.40
CA GLN A 326 22.81 26.02 -26.35
C GLN A 326 23.36 24.61 -26.66
N GLU A 327 22.64 23.49 -26.52
CA GLU A 327 21.28 23.16 -26.98
C GLU A 327 20.40 22.48 -25.91
#